data_AF-A0A939S065-F1
#
_entry.id   AF-A0A939S065-F1
#
_cell.length_a   1.000
_cell.length_b   1.000
_cell.length_c   1.000
_cell.angle_alpha   90.00
_cell.angle_beta   90.00
_cell.angle_gamma   90.00
#
_symmetry.space_group_name_H-M   'P 1'
#
loop_
_entity.id
_entity.type
_entity.pdbx_description
1 polymer ?
#
loop_
_entity_poly.entity_id
_entity_poly.type
_entity_poly.pdbx_seq_one_letter_code
_entity_poly.pdbx_strand_id
1 'polypeptide(L)'
;MTADPVAGLIDFPLPREVSLWPQTWEARLAIALLLAAICATVWRVTHLRRVNRYRREALAELDSIEHARNSVPSELLSKLTLLVRRTALAAFPRERVAPLVGPAWLAFLDRSYGGEEFSHGVGHPLASGPYRQIPPDGADLQSLVRLLRRWIRGHHA
;
A
#
# COMPACT_ATOMS: atom_id res chain seq x y z
N MET A 1 -57.88 -56.83 36.47
CA MET A 1 -57.80 -56.16 35.16
C MET A 1 -57.40 -54.71 35.41
N THR A 2 -56.10 -54.44 35.51
CA THR A 2 -55.58 -53.07 35.67
C THR A 2 -55.47 -52.45 34.29
N ALA A 3 -56.27 -51.41 34.02
CA ALA A 3 -56.20 -50.67 32.76
C ALA A 3 -54.83 -50.01 32.63
N ASP A 4 -54.22 -50.15 31.45
CA ASP A 4 -52.92 -49.60 31.14
C ASP A 4 -53.01 -48.05 31.04
N PRO A 5 -52.39 -47.30 31.96
CA PRO A 5 -52.57 -45.85 32.06
C PRO A 5 -51.93 -45.07 30.91
N VAL A 6 -51.14 -45.71 30.04
CA VAL A 6 -50.47 -45.06 28.90
C VAL A 6 -51.12 -45.35 27.54
N ALA A 7 -52.18 -46.16 27.50
CA ALA A 7 -52.83 -46.59 26.25
C ALA A 7 -53.56 -45.47 25.47
N GLY A 8 -53.56 -44.23 25.97
CA GLY A 8 -54.18 -43.06 25.34
C GLY A 8 -53.22 -41.95 24.93
N LEU A 9 -51.90 -42.16 25.01
CA LEU A 9 -50.93 -41.17 24.57
C LEU A 9 -50.92 -41.06 23.04
N ILE A 10 -51.28 -39.89 22.54
CA ILE A 10 -51.20 -39.53 21.13
C ILE A 10 -49.74 -39.14 20.86
N ASP A 11 -49.06 -39.92 20.01
CA ASP A 11 -47.72 -39.55 19.51
C ASP A 11 -47.82 -38.20 18.77
N PHE A 12 -47.17 -37.18 19.34
CA PHE A 12 -47.03 -35.89 18.69
C PHE A 12 -45.97 -36.02 17.58
N PRO A 13 -46.30 -35.73 16.31
CA PRO A 13 -45.28 -35.73 15.27
C PRO A 13 -44.26 -34.64 15.60
N LEU A 14 -42.98 -35.01 15.70
CA LEU A 14 -41.92 -34.03 15.86
C LEU A 14 -42.00 -33.00 14.73
N PRO A 15 -41.81 -31.69 15.03
CA PRO A 15 -41.82 -30.68 14.00
C PRO A 15 -40.75 -31.02 12.96
N ARG A 16 -41.12 -31.01 11.67
CA ARG A 16 -40.16 -31.20 10.58
C ARG A 16 -39.01 -30.23 10.75
N GLU A 17 -37.78 -30.74 10.68
CA GLU A 17 -36.59 -29.91 10.72
C GLU A 17 -36.67 -28.83 9.63
N VAL A 18 -36.63 -27.58 10.07
CA VAL A 18 -36.66 -26.44 9.17
C VAL A 18 -35.31 -26.40 8.46
N SER A 19 -35.32 -26.59 7.15
CA SER A 19 -34.10 -26.44 6.36
C SER A 19 -33.62 -25.00 6.48
N LEU A 20 -32.39 -24.81 6.97
CA LEU A 20 -31.72 -23.51 6.99
C LEU A 20 -31.29 -23.05 5.58
N TRP A 21 -31.53 -23.89 4.56
CA TRP A 21 -31.22 -23.58 3.19
C TRP A 21 -32.38 -22.81 2.53
N PRO A 22 -32.13 -21.65 1.92
CA PRO A 22 -33.20 -20.88 1.30
C PRO A 22 -33.79 -21.65 0.12
N GLN A 23 -35.08 -21.98 0.25
CA GLN A 23 -35.83 -22.70 -0.77
C GLN A 23 -36.28 -21.77 -1.92
N THR A 24 -36.24 -20.45 -1.70
CA THR A 24 -36.58 -19.43 -2.71
C THR A 24 -35.37 -19.07 -3.57
N TRP A 25 -35.61 -18.94 -4.88
CA TRP A 25 -34.58 -18.58 -5.86
C TRP A 25 -33.98 -17.19 -5.60
N GLU A 26 -34.78 -16.25 -5.07
CA GLU A 26 -34.37 -14.89 -4.71
C GLU A 26 -33.31 -14.88 -3.61
N ALA A 27 -33.49 -15.68 -2.56
CA ALA A 27 -32.52 -15.77 -1.47
C ALA A 27 -31.21 -16.43 -1.92
N ARG A 28 -31.26 -17.37 -2.87
CA ARG A 28 -30.06 -17.94 -3.49
C ARG A 28 -29.30 -16.90 -4.32
N LEU A 29 -30.01 -16.07 -5.07
CA LEU A 29 -29.43 -14.94 -5.79
C LEU A 29 -28.81 -13.92 -4.85
N ALA A 30 -29.49 -13.58 -3.75
CA ALA A 30 -28.97 -12.65 -2.74
C ALA A 30 -27.68 -13.16 -2.12
N ILE A 31 -27.61 -14.45 -1.75
CA ILE A 31 -26.38 -15.08 -1.24
C ILE A 31 -25.27 -15.06 -2.29
N ALA A 32 -25.58 -15.40 -3.55
CA ALA A 32 -24.60 -15.39 -4.62
C ALA A 32 -24.04 -13.97 -4.88
N LEU A 33 -24.90 -12.95 -4.88
CA LEU A 33 -24.50 -11.55 -4.99
C LEU A 33 -23.64 -11.10 -3.80
N LEU A 34 -24.02 -11.47 -2.58
CA LEU A 34 -23.24 -11.17 -1.38
C LEU A 34 -21.84 -11.80 -1.46
N LEU A 35 -21.76 -13.08 -1.83
CA LEU A 35 -20.48 -13.79 -2.01
C LEU A 35 -19.64 -13.14 -3.10
N ALA A 36 -20.23 -12.79 -4.25
CA ALA A 36 -19.54 -12.10 -5.33
C ALA A 36 -19.00 -10.73 -4.88
N ALA A 37 -19.79 -9.96 -4.11
CA ALA A 37 -19.36 -8.68 -3.56
C ALA A 37 -18.21 -8.84 -2.56
N ILE A 38 -18.25 -9.85 -1.68
CA ILE A 38 -17.16 -10.18 -0.75
C ILE A 38 -15.90 -10.54 -1.54
N CYS A 39 -16.00 -11.45 -2.51
CA CYS A 39 -14.87 -11.85 -3.35
C CYS A 39 -14.26 -10.66 -4.10
N ALA A 40 -15.09 -9.82 -4.72
CA ALA A 40 -14.64 -8.61 -5.41
C ALA A 40 -13.94 -7.63 -4.46
N THR A 41 -14.48 -7.47 -3.24
CA THR A 41 -13.89 -6.60 -2.21
C THR A 41 -12.54 -7.14 -1.74
N VAL A 42 -12.45 -8.44 -1.44
CA VAL A 42 -11.20 -9.09 -1.02
C VAL A 42 -10.16 -9.00 -2.13
N TRP A 43 -10.54 -9.30 -3.38
CA TRP A 43 -9.65 -9.16 -4.53
C TRP A 43 -9.15 -7.73 -4.70
N ARG A 44 -10.04 -6.74 -4.62
CA ARG A 44 -9.67 -5.32 -4.75
C ARG A 44 -8.73 -4.88 -3.62
N VAL A 45 -9.04 -5.23 -2.37
CA VAL A 45 -8.20 -4.88 -1.21
C VAL A 45 -6.84 -5.57 -1.30
N THR A 46 -6.79 -6.85 -1.67
CA THR A 46 -5.52 -7.58 -1.79
C THR A 46 -4.69 -7.06 -2.96
N HIS A 47 -5.32 -6.74 -4.09
CA HIS A 47 -4.65 -6.10 -5.22
C HIS A 47 -4.09 -4.74 -4.83
N LEU A 48 -4.89 -3.87 -4.20
CA LEU A 48 -4.44 -2.57 -3.72
C LEU A 48 -3.31 -2.71 -2.68
N ARG A 49 -3.37 -3.70 -1.79
CA ARG A 49 -2.30 -4.00 -0.83
C ARG A 49 -1.01 -4.48 -1.50
N ARG A 50 -1.12 -5.31 -2.54
CA ARG A 50 0.04 -5.78 -3.33
C ARG A 50 0.68 -4.62 -4.08
N VAL A 51 -0.13 -3.78 -4.72
CA VAL A 51 0.35 -2.56 -5.40
C VAL A 51 0.96 -1.60 -4.38
N ASN A 52 0.41 -1.46 -3.18
CA ASN A 52 1.00 -0.57 -2.15
C ASN A 52 2.13 -1.20 -1.33
N ARG A 53 2.55 -2.44 -1.62
CA ARG A 53 3.62 -3.09 -0.86
C ARG A 53 4.95 -2.35 -1.03
N TYR A 54 5.28 -1.95 -2.27
CA TYR A 54 6.51 -1.19 -2.53
C TYR A 54 6.52 0.15 -1.77
N ARG A 55 5.37 0.82 -1.63
CA ARG A 55 5.25 2.06 -0.84
C ARG A 55 5.56 1.82 0.64
N ARG A 56 5.06 0.73 1.20
CA ARG A 56 5.32 0.36 2.61
C ARG A 56 6.80 0.01 2.83
N GLU A 57 7.39 -0.76 1.92
CA GLU A 57 8.80 -1.11 1.97
C GLU A 57 9.69 0.14 1.85
N ALA A 58 9.37 1.04 0.92
CA ALA A 58 10.11 2.30 0.75
C ALA A 58 9.99 3.23 1.96
N LEU A 59 8.82 3.30 2.62
CA LEU A 59 8.65 4.08 3.86
C LEU A 59 9.42 3.46 5.02
N ALA A 60 9.42 2.14 5.17
CA ALA A 60 10.19 1.46 6.21
C ALA A 60 11.70 1.63 6.01
N GLU A 61 12.19 1.59 4.76
CA GLU A 61 13.59 1.88 4.43
C GLU A 61 13.91 3.37 4.67
N LEU A 62 13.00 4.30 4.37
CA LEU A 62 13.20 5.72 4.71
C LEU A 62 13.35 5.93 6.21
N ASP A 63 12.50 5.29 7.01
CA ASP A 63 12.54 5.38 8.47
C ASP A 63 13.84 4.78 9.02
N SER A 64 14.32 3.65 8.49
CA SER A 64 15.59 3.05 8.92
C SER A 64 16.80 3.93 8.58
N ILE A 65 16.76 4.60 7.42
CA ILE A 65 17.78 5.57 7.00
C ILE A 65 17.77 6.81 7.92
N GLU A 66 16.60 7.32 8.30
CA GLU A 66 16.45 8.47 9.21
C GLU A 66 16.99 8.16 10.62
N HIS A 67 16.75 6.95 11.14
CA HIS A 67 17.17 6.55 12.48
C HIS A 67 18.64 6.11 12.57
N ALA A 68 19.36 6.04 11.45
CA ALA A 68 20.78 5.74 11.41
C ALA A 68 21.60 6.92 11.96
N ARG A 69 21.64 7.06 13.29
CA ARG A 69 22.25 8.18 14.04
C ARG A 69 23.75 8.43 13.78
N ASN A 70 24.46 7.51 13.13
CA ASN A 70 25.91 7.56 12.96
C ASN A 70 26.35 7.68 11.48
N SER A 71 25.43 7.85 10.53
CA SER A 71 25.82 7.96 9.12
C SER A 71 26.32 9.37 8.80
N VAL A 72 27.41 9.43 8.01
CA VAL A 72 27.92 10.68 7.46
C VAL A 72 26.85 11.30 6.54
N PRO A 73 26.63 12.63 6.55
CA PRO A 73 25.60 13.29 5.71
C PRO A 73 25.64 12.92 4.22
N SER A 74 26.82 12.67 3.66
CA SER A 74 27.00 12.22 2.27
C SER A 74 26.53 10.78 2.04
N GLU A 75 26.76 9.89 3.00
CA GLU A 75 26.25 8.52 2.97
C GLU A 75 24.72 8.50 3.07
N LEU A 76 24.17 9.36 3.93
CA LEU A 76 22.73 9.55 4.09
C LEU A 76 22.08 10.00 2.77
N LEU A 77 22.62 11.06 2.15
CA LEU A 77 22.12 11.54 0.85
C LEU A 77 22.20 10.46 -0.24
N SER A 78 23.26 9.67 -0.26
CA SER A 78 23.42 8.57 -1.21
C SER A 78 22.36 7.48 -1.01
N LYS A 79 22.09 7.08 0.24
CA LYS A 79 21.03 6.13 0.59
C LYS A 79 19.65 6.67 0.18
N LEU A 80 19.35 7.94 0.47
CA LEU A 80 18.10 8.58 0.07
C LEU A 80 17.93 8.62 -1.46
N THR A 81 18.98 9.00 -2.19
CA THR A 81 18.94 9.05 -3.65
C THR A 81 18.68 7.67 -4.25
N LEU A 82 19.36 6.65 -3.73
CA LEU A 82 19.19 5.27 -4.18
C LEU A 82 17.80 4.73 -3.86
N LEU A 83 17.27 5.04 -2.67
CA LEU A 83 15.91 4.66 -2.26
C LEU A 83 14.86 5.24 -3.22
N VAL A 84 14.93 6.53 -3.53
CA VAL A 84 13.97 7.18 -4.44
C VAL A 84 14.08 6.60 -5.84
N ARG A 85 15.31 6.34 -6.32
CA ARG A 85 15.54 5.72 -7.63
C ARG A 85 14.91 4.33 -7.71
N ARG A 86 15.11 3.48 -6.69
CA ARG A 86 14.49 2.15 -6.58
C ARG A 86 12.96 2.25 -6.50
N THR A 87 12.45 3.20 -5.73
CA THR A 87 11.00 3.42 -5.57
C THR A 87 10.35 3.85 -6.89
N ALA A 88 10.98 4.75 -7.64
CA ALA A 88 10.47 5.15 -8.96
C ALA A 88 10.51 4.00 -9.98
N LEU A 89 11.54 3.15 -9.97
CA LEU A 89 11.60 1.97 -10.85
C LEU A 89 10.58 0.89 -10.46
N ALA A 90 10.14 0.85 -9.20
CA ALA A 90 9.06 -0.04 -8.76
C ALA A 90 7.67 0.51 -9.11
N ALA A 91 7.50 1.83 -9.12
CA ALA A 91 6.23 2.50 -9.39
C ALA A 91 5.94 2.73 -10.88
N PHE A 92 6.97 2.99 -11.70
CA PHE A 92 6.82 3.42 -13.09
C PHE A 92 7.54 2.49 -14.07
N PRO A 93 7.14 2.45 -15.36
CA PRO A 93 7.84 1.69 -16.39
C PRO A 93 9.33 2.04 -16.49
N ARG A 94 10.18 1.02 -16.55
CA ARG A 94 11.64 1.17 -16.54
C ARG A 94 12.12 2.03 -17.70
N GLU A 95 11.48 1.94 -18.85
CA GLU A 95 11.81 2.65 -20.09
C GLU A 95 11.65 4.16 -19.92
N ARG A 96 10.74 4.61 -19.05
CA ARG A 96 10.51 6.03 -18.76
C ARG A 96 11.49 6.58 -17.72
N VAL A 97 11.86 5.78 -16.72
CA VAL A 97 12.66 6.25 -15.56
C VAL A 97 14.16 6.06 -15.75
N ALA A 98 14.58 4.91 -16.29
CA ALA A 98 16.00 4.57 -16.45
C ALA A 98 16.84 5.63 -17.17
N PRO A 99 16.38 6.27 -18.27
CA PRO A 99 17.21 7.26 -18.97
C PRO A 99 17.27 8.63 -18.28
N LEU A 100 16.41 8.89 -17.28
CA LEU A 100 16.32 10.22 -16.67
C LEU A 100 17.49 10.47 -15.72
N VAL A 101 18.26 11.53 -15.96
CA VAL A 101 19.38 11.96 -15.09
C VAL A 101 19.32 13.45 -14.84
N GLY A 102 19.98 13.91 -13.77
CA GLY A 102 20.14 15.33 -13.47
C GLY A 102 18.81 16.09 -13.40
N PRO A 103 18.66 17.24 -14.09
CA PRO A 103 17.43 18.03 -14.08
C PRO A 103 16.18 17.29 -14.59
N ALA A 104 16.35 16.42 -15.59
CA ALA A 104 15.23 15.65 -16.16
C ALA A 104 14.65 14.66 -15.14
N TRP A 105 15.49 14.14 -14.25
CA TRP A 105 15.07 13.30 -13.14
C TRP A 105 14.27 14.09 -12.10
N LEU A 106 14.73 15.28 -11.69
CA LEU A 106 14.01 16.11 -10.74
C LEU A 106 12.65 16.56 -11.28
N ALA A 107 12.62 16.99 -12.54
CA ALA A 107 11.37 17.40 -13.20
C ALA A 107 10.37 16.23 -13.31
N PHE A 108 10.85 14.99 -13.44
CA PHE A 108 9.99 13.81 -13.39
C PHE A 108 9.39 13.59 -12.00
N LEU A 109 10.21 13.70 -10.95
CA LEU A 109 9.73 13.58 -9.58
C LEU A 109 8.64 14.62 -9.30
N ASP A 110 8.88 15.88 -9.67
CA ASP A 110 7.92 16.98 -9.60
C ASP A 110 6.59 16.68 -10.30
N ARG A 111 6.64 16.24 -11.57
CA ARG A 111 5.44 15.86 -12.33
C ARG A 111 4.67 14.70 -11.71
N SER A 112 5.36 13.76 -11.06
CA SER A 112 4.72 12.56 -10.51
C SER A 112 3.85 12.81 -9.27
N TYR A 113 3.96 13.96 -8.60
CA TYR A 113 3.07 14.34 -7.49
C TYR A 113 2.46 15.75 -7.63
N GLY A 114 2.79 16.48 -8.69
CA GLY A 114 2.24 17.82 -8.96
C GLY A 114 2.87 18.93 -8.13
N GLY A 115 4.19 18.89 -7.89
CA GLY A 115 4.91 19.96 -7.19
C GLY A 115 6.18 20.39 -7.92
N GLU A 116 6.99 21.25 -7.30
CA GLU A 116 8.23 21.81 -7.87
C GLU A 116 9.41 21.77 -6.87
N GLU A 117 9.23 21.09 -5.74
CA GLU A 117 10.18 21.12 -4.62
C GLU A 117 11.43 20.27 -4.89
N PHE A 118 11.42 19.40 -5.91
CA PHE A 118 12.60 18.65 -6.31
C PHE A 118 13.50 19.46 -7.25
N SER A 119 12.93 20.14 -8.24
CA SER A 119 13.70 20.96 -9.19
C SER A 119 14.19 22.27 -8.58
N HIS A 120 13.36 22.96 -7.78
CA HIS A 120 13.66 24.30 -7.26
C HIS A 120 13.86 24.35 -5.75
N GLY A 121 13.72 23.23 -5.04
CA GLY A 121 13.74 23.19 -3.58
C GLY A 121 14.80 22.26 -2.99
N VAL A 122 14.48 21.76 -1.80
CA VAL A 122 15.35 20.88 -0.99
C VAL A 122 15.67 19.53 -1.65
N GLY A 123 14.96 19.17 -2.73
CA GLY A 123 15.21 17.95 -3.50
C GLY A 123 16.32 18.07 -4.56
N HIS A 124 16.81 19.28 -4.85
CA HIS A 124 17.87 19.50 -5.85
C HIS A 124 19.14 18.66 -5.62
N PRO A 125 19.60 18.39 -4.37
CA PRO A 125 20.76 17.53 -4.12
C PRO A 125 20.63 16.11 -4.67
N LEU A 126 19.42 15.60 -4.90
CA LEU A 126 19.19 14.25 -5.44
C LEU A 126 19.64 14.09 -6.91
N ALA A 127 19.74 15.17 -7.68
CA ALA A 127 20.22 15.11 -9.06
C ALA A 127 21.68 14.65 -9.17
N SER A 128 22.49 14.94 -8.15
CA SER A 128 23.93 14.68 -8.10
C SER A 128 24.32 13.77 -6.94
N GLY A 129 23.35 13.20 -6.23
CA GLY A 129 23.48 12.65 -4.87
C GLY A 129 24.78 11.89 -4.55
N PRO A 130 25.14 10.83 -5.29
CA PRO A 130 26.31 10.00 -4.98
C PRO A 130 27.66 10.69 -5.23
N TYR A 131 27.69 11.72 -6.08
CA TYR A 131 28.92 12.37 -6.55
C TYR A 131 29.11 13.78 -5.96
N ARG A 132 28.22 14.21 -5.06
CA ARG A 132 28.30 15.54 -4.46
C ARG A 132 29.36 15.56 -3.35
N GLN A 133 30.35 16.43 -3.50
CA GLN A 133 31.46 16.57 -2.53
C GLN A 133 31.04 17.31 -1.25
N ILE A 134 30.03 18.19 -1.33
CA ILE A 134 29.53 18.97 -0.20
C ILE A 134 28.12 18.50 0.14
N PRO A 135 27.93 17.74 1.24
CA PRO A 135 26.61 17.30 1.66
C PRO A 135 25.76 18.49 2.17
N PRO A 136 24.42 18.40 2.09
CA PRO A 136 23.53 19.38 2.71
C PRO A 136 23.70 19.39 4.23
N ASP A 137 23.35 20.50 4.85
CA ASP A 137 23.30 20.58 6.31
C ASP A 137 22.20 19.65 6.87
N GLY A 138 22.28 19.31 8.16
CA GLY A 138 21.35 18.41 8.82
C GLY A 138 19.89 18.86 8.72
N ALA A 139 19.63 20.18 8.78
CA ALA A 139 18.28 20.73 8.63
C ALA A 139 17.70 20.54 7.21
N ASP A 140 18.54 20.66 6.18
CA ASP A 140 18.17 20.44 4.79
C ASP A 140 17.92 18.96 4.51
N LEU A 141 18.73 18.07 5.09
CA LEU A 141 18.52 16.63 5.03
C LEU A 141 17.18 16.21 5.66
N GLN A 142 16.83 16.80 6.80
CA GLN A 142 15.52 16.53 7.43
C GLN A 142 14.35 17.04 6.58
N SER A 143 14.50 18.21 5.96
CA SER A 143 13.51 18.73 5.01
C SER A 143 13.38 17.84 3.77
N LEU A 144 14.50 17.31 3.28
CA LEU A 144 14.53 16.33 2.19
C LEU A 144 13.82 15.04 2.57
N VAL A 145 14.07 14.47 3.75
CA VAL A 145 13.39 13.26 4.25
C VAL A 145 11.87 13.49 4.30
N ARG A 146 11.41 14.65 4.78
CA ARG A 146 9.97 15.00 4.78
C ARG A 146 9.40 15.09 3.37
N LEU A 147 10.12 15.71 2.43
CA LEU A 147 9.72 15.78 1.02
C LEU A 147 9.60 14.37 0.42
N LEU A 148 10.58 13.50 0.65
CA LEU A 148 10.56 12.12 0.18
C LEU A 148 9.41 11.32 0.78
N ARG A 149 9.14 11.45 2.08
CA ARG A 149 8.02 10.79 2.74
C ARG A 149 6.69 11.17 2.12
N ARG A 150 6.50 12.45 1.80
CA ARG A 150 5.29 12.95 1.12
C ARG A 150 5.19 12.41 -0.31
N TRP A 151 6.29 12.42 -1.06
CA TRP A 151 6.34 11.88 -2.42
C TRP A 151 6.04 10.37 -2.46
N ILE A 152 6.65 9.56 -1.58
CA ILE A 152 6.41 8.10 -1.54
C ILE A 152 4.92 7.79 -1.25
N ARG A 153 4.27 8.60 -0.40
CA ARG A 153 2.85 8.45 -0.07
C ARG A 153 1.92 8.91 -1.19
N GLY A 154 2.28 9.98 -1.90
CA GLY A 154 1.37 10.72 -2.78
C GLY A 154 1.67 10.65 -4.27
N HIS A 155 2.77 10.04 -4.72
CA HIS A 155 3.07 9.98 -6.15
C HIS A 155 2.01 9.17 -6.91
N HIS A 156 1.63 9.70 -8.07
CA HIS A 156 0.74 9.10 -9.03
C HIS A 156 1.56 8.19 -9.95
N ALA A 157 1.45 6.88 -9.73
CA ALA A 157 2.07 5.84 -10.53
C ALA A 157 1.17 5.45 -11.71
#